data_AF-A0A6J7I1N1-F1
#
_entry.id   AF-A0A6J7I1N1-F1
#
_cell.length_a   1.000
_cell.length_b   1.000
_cell.length_c   1.000
_cell.angle_alpha   90.00
_cell.angle_beta   90.00
_cell.angle_gamma   90.00
#
_symmetry.space_group_name_H-M   'P 1'
#
loop_
_entity.id
_entity.type
_entity.pdbx_description
1 polymer ?
#
loop_
_entity_poly.entity_id
_entity_poly.type
_entity_poly.pdbx_seq_one_letter_code
_entity_poly.pdbx_strand_id
1 'polypeptide(L)'
;MEPQKILLYYGFTPIQDTAAVRLWQLTLCESLGLKGRILVSPHGINGTVGGDMESLKKYVARTKKYPGFKKIDFKWSDAIGNEFPRLAVQAKDELVAFGDPSVIKVNKDGVIGGGKHLKPYDVQKLVEERGDEVVFFDGRNAFEAKIGKFKNAVIPDVTTSRDFVKEIKSGKYDHLKDKPVVTYCTGGIRCEILSAVMIDNGFKEVYQIEGGIAKYGKKYGDKGLWEGSLYTFDGRMAIDFSSKAKVIGECEACNAPTKQFYNCARKACHELVLLCEDCSKIDVSKSCIHDSNRAFDSEMIG
;
A
#
# COMPACT_ATOMS: atom_id res chain seq x y z
N MET A 1 -15.18 18.72 18.50
CA MET A 1 -13.93 18.47 17.75
C MET A 1 -14.28 18.34 16.29
N GLU A 2 -13.54 19.00 15.41
CA GLU A 2 -13.74 18.83 13.97
C GLU A 2 -13.40 17.40 13.54
N PRO A 3 -14.17 16.81 12.60
CA PRO A 3 -13.95 15.45 12.16
C PRO A 3 -12.57 15.33 11.52
N GLN A 4 -11.74 14.45 12.08
CA GLN A 4 -10.43 14.13 11.56
C GLN A 4 -10.58 13.14 10.41
N LYS A 5 -9.78 13.32 9.36
CA LYS A 5 -9.72 12.39 8.22
C LYS A 5 -8.27 12.14 7.84
N ILE A 6 -8.09 11.09 7.04
CA ILE A 6 -6.84 10.77 6.37
C ILE A 6 -7.09 10.72 4.86
N LEU A 7 -6.21 11.38 4.12
CA LEU A 7 -6.07 11.26 2.68
C LEU A 7 -5.02 10.21 2.36
N LEU A 8 -5.33 9.29 1.46
CA LEU A 8 -4.38 8.40 0.81
C LEU A 8 -4.42 8.68 -0.69
N TYR A 9 -3.28 8.99 -1.30
CA TYR A 9 -3.23 9.35 -2.71
C TYR A 9 -1.86 9.11 -3.32
N TYR A 10 -1.84 8.96 -4.64
CA TYR A 10 -0.62 9.05 -5.44
C TYR A 10 -0.97 9.65 -6.80
N GLY A 11 0.05 10.14 -7.51
CA GLY A 11 -0.05 10.62 -8.87
C GLY A 11 1.26 10.42 -9.60
N PHE A 12 1.24 9.61 -10.65
CA PHE A 12 2.36 9.46 -11.57
C PHE A 12 2.32 10.56 -12.62
N THR A 13 3.37 11.36 -12.64
CA THR A 13 3.57 12.43 -13.62
C THR A 13 5.04 12.86 -13.53
N PRO A 14 5.72 13.17 -14.65
CA PRO A 14 7.09 13.64 -14.58
C PRO A 14 7.22 14.91 -13.73
N ILE A 15 8.13 14.88 -12.76
CA ILE A 15 8.49 16.03 -11.93
C ILE A 15 9.96 16.35 -12.20
N GLN A 16 10.23 17.51 -12.78
CA GLN A 16 11.59 17.95 -13.08
C GLN A 16 12.34 18.41 -11.83
N ASP A 17 11.69 19.23 -11.00
CA ASP A 17 12.27 19.76 -9.76
C ASP A 17 11.56 19.16 -8.54
N THR A 18 12.07 18.01 -8.10
CA THR A 18 11.54 17.30 -6.93
C THR A 18 11.78 18.08 -5.64
N ALA A 19 12.85 18.88 -5.56
CA ALA A 19 13.16 19.71 -4.40
C ALA A 19 12.13 20.84 -4.23
N ALA A 20 11.75 21.50 -5.32
CA ALA A 20 10.71 22.53 -5.31
C ALA A 20 9.34 21.95 -4.93
N VAL A 21 8.95 20.81 -5.50
CA VAL A 21 7.68 20.15 -5.14
C VAL A 21 7.69 19.68 -3.69
N ARG A 22 8.80 19.11 -3.20
CA ARG A 22 8.97 18.74 -1.80
C ARG A 22 8.78 19.95 -0.87
N LEU A 23 9.46 21.07 -1.15
CA LEU A 23 9.34 22.29 -0.34
C LEU A 23 7.91 22.83 -0.37
N TRP A 24 7.29 22.88 -1.55
CA TRP A 24 5.91 23.30 -1.71
C TRP A 24 4.94 22.47 -0.87
N GLN A 25 5.04 21.14 -0.93
CA GLN A 25 4.18 20.24 -0.15
C GLN A 25 4.43 20.37 1.35
N LEU A 26 5.69 20.52 1.78
CA LEU A 26 6.05 20.76 3.19
C LEU A 26 5.37 22.04 3.72
N THR A 27 5.63 23.18 3.08
CA THR A 27 5.07 24.47 3.50
C THR A 27 3.54 24.47 3.44
N LEU A 28 2.95 23.82 2.43
CA LEU A 28 1.51 23.70 2.32
C LEU A 28 0.91 22.92 3.51
N CYS A 29 1.45 21.74 3.83
CA CYS A 29 0.98 20.95 4.96
C CYS A 29 1.18 21.67 6.30
N GLU A 30 2.34 22.29 6.52
CA GLU A 30 2.63 23.05 7.75
C GLU A 30 1.66 24.22 7.93
N SER A 31 1.39 24.99 6.87
CA SER A 31 0.43 26.11 6.90
C SER A 31 -1.00 25.69 7.21
N LEU A 32 -1.32 24.41 7.03
CA LEU A 32 -2.64 23.81 7.25
C LEU A 32 -2.66 22.92 8.50
N GLY A 33 -1.57 22.87 9.29
CA GLY A 33 -1.47 22.04 10.49
C GLY A 33 -1.56 20.53 10.23
N LEU A 34 -1.27 20.08 9.00
CA LEU A 34 -1.42 18.69 8.59
C LEU A 34 -0.20 17.85 9.01
N LYS A 35 -0.45 16.60 9.39
CA LYS A 35 0.58 15.60 9.69
C LYS A 35 0.48 14.44 8.71
N GLY A 36 1.55 13.67 8.55
CA GLY A 36 1.55 12.59 7.56
C GLY A 36 2.89 12.41 6.88
N ARG A 37 2.87 11.68 5.77
CA ARG A 37 4.04 11.39 4.96
C ARG A 37 3.75 11.68 3.50
N ILE A 38 4.71 12.33 2.84
CA ILE A 38 4.66 12.60 1.41
C ILE A 38 6.03 12.24 0.83
N LEU A 39 6.02 11.42 -0.22
CA LEU A 39 7.16 11.14 -1.06
C LEU A 39 6.99 11.86 -2.39
N VAL A 40 8.08 12.49 -2.84
CA VAL A 40 8.20 13.12 -4.14
C VAL A 40 9.38 12.46 -4.85
N SER A 41 9.20 12.12 -6.12
CA SER A 41 10.27 11.58 -6.96
C SER A 41 10.14 12.13 -8.38
N PRO A 42 11.12 11.91 -9.26
CA PRO A 42 10.98 12.25 -10.67
C PRO A 42 9.74 11.62 -11.33
N HIS A 43 9.24 10.51 -10.77
CA HIS A 43 8.06 9.78 -11.25
C HIS A 43 6.73 10.36 -10.78
N GLY A 44 6.70 11.22 -9.75
CA GLY A 44 5.45 11.78 -9.22
C GLY A 44 5.43 12.00 -7.71
N ILE A 45 4.22 11.93 -7.14
CA ILE A 45 3.92 12.17 -5.72
C ILE A 45 3.10 11.02 -5.12
N ASN A 46 3.38 10.67 -3.86
CA ASN A 46 2.65 9.69 -3.07
C ASN A 46 2.49 10.25 -1.66
N GLY A 47 1.32 10.13 -1.06
CA GLY A 47 1.14 10.66 0.28
C GLY A 47 -0.02 10.06 1.06
N THR A 48 0.19 10.07 2.38
CA THR A 48 -0.83 9.81 3.37
C THR A 48 -0.81 10.96 4.38
N VAL A 49 -1.86 11.78 4.40
CA VAL A 49 -1.90 13.02 5.18
C VAL A 49 -3.18 13.08 6.00
N GLY A 50 -3.07 13.35 7.29
CA GLY A 50 -4.17 13.49 8.24
C GLY A 50 -4.33 14.91 8.78
N GLY A 51 -5.57 15.25 9.13
CA GLY A 51 -5.94 16.52 9.74
C GLY A 51 -7.46 16.73 9.73
N ASP A 52 -7.88 17.94 10.05
CA ASP A 52 -9.29 18.30 9.99
C ASP A 52 -9.80 18.39 8.52
N MET A 53 -11.11 18.24 8.37
CA MET A 53 -11.76 18.20 7.06
C MET A 53 -11.54 19.47 6.23
N GLU A 54 -11.51 20.66 6.84
CA GLU A 54 -11.38 21.92 6.10
C GLU A 54 -9.97 22.08 5.53
N SER A 55 -8.97 21.84 6.37
CA SER A 55 -7.54 21.85 6.02
C SER A 55 -7.24 20.83 4.93
N LEU A 56 -7.79 19.62 5.01
CA LEU A 56 -7.61 18.61 3.97
C LEU A 56 -8.28 18.97 2.65
N LYS A 57 -9.47 19.61 2.66
CA LYS A 57 -10.09 20.12 1.43
C LYS A 57 -9.24 21.21 0.77
N LYS A 58 -8.69 22.14 1.57
CA LYS A 58 -7.76 23.18 1.09
C LYS A 58 -6.50 22.55 0.50
N TYR A 59 -5.96 21.53 1.16
CA TYR A 59 -4.82 20.76 0.70
C TYR A 59 -5.09 20.12 -0.67
N VAL A 60 -6.18 19.36 -0.81
CA VAL A 60 -6.57 18.73 -2.09
C VAL A 60 -6.70 19.76 -3.21
N ALA A 61 -7.40 20.87 -2.94
CA ALA A 61 -7.62 21.91 -3.94
C ALA A 61 -6.30 22.57 -4.39
N ARG A 62 -5.37 22.84 -3.46
CA ARG A 62 -4.07 23.45 -3.76
C ARG A 62 -3.13 22.45 -4.44
N THR A 63 -3.07 21.20 -3.98
CA THR A 63 -2.24 20.16 -4.61
C THR A 63 -2.68 19.89 -6.05
N LYS A 64 -3.98 19.92 -6.34
CA LYS A 64 -4.50 19.78 -7.72
C LYS A 64 -4.18 20.95 -8.66
N LYS A 65 -3.62 22.06 -8.17
CA LYS A 65 -3.17 23.18 -9.03
C LYS A 65 -1.91 22.84 -9.81
N TYR A 66 -1.09 21.89 -9.34
CA TYR A 66 0.02 21.40 -10.15
C TYR A 66 -0.53 20.69 -11.39
N PRO A 67 -0.11 21.04 -12.62
CA PRO A 67 -0.70 20.52 -13.85
C PRO A 67 -0.78 18.99 -13.91
N GLY A 68 0.26 18.29 -13.46
CA GLY A 68 0.31 16.83 -13.41
C GLY A 68 -0.52 16.17 -12.30
N PHE A 69 -1.05 16.93 -11.34
CA PHE A 69 -1.78 16.41 -10.17
C PHE A 69 -3.30 16.55 -10.26
N LYS A 70 -3.82 17.16 -11.33
CA LYS A 70 -5.26 17.46 -11.50
C LYS A 70 -6.15 16.22 -11.36
N LYS A 71 -5.68 15.07 -11.89
CA LYS A 71 -6.42 13.79 -11.93
C LYS A 71 -6.19 12.91 -10.69
N ILE A 72 -5.41 13.35 -9.70
CA ILE A 72 -5.16 12.55 -8.50
C ILE A 72 -6.48 12.20 -7.80
N ASP A 73 -6.65 10.90 -7.55
CA ASP A 73 -7.73 10.34 -6.76
C ASP A 73 -7.34 10.30 -5.28
N PHE A 74 -7.89 11.26 -4.53
CA PHE A 74 -7.71 11.37 -3.09
C PHE A 74 -8.74 10.50 -2.36
N LYS A 75 -8.26 9.42 -1.74
CA LYS A 75 -9.10 8.49 -0.98
C LYS A 75 -9.22 8.99 0.45
N TRP A 76 -10.44 9.01 0.97
CA TRP A 76 -10.75 9.52 2.30
C TRP A 76 -11.05 8.37 3.27
N SER A 77 -10.41 8.42 4.42
CA SER A 77 -10.57 7.47 5.53
C SER A 77 -10.85 8.21 6.84
N ASP A 78 -11.56 7.56 7.75
CA ASP A 78 -11.82 8.08 9.10
C ASP A 78 -10.56 8.07 9.95
N ALA A 79 -10.46 9.04 10.87
CA ALA A 79 -9.33 9.23 11.74
C ALA A 79 -9.77 9.82 13.09
N ILE A 80 -8.90 9.70 14.09
CA ILE A 80 -9.02 10.25 15.43
C ILE A 80 -7.98 11.36 15.70
N GLY A 81 -7.04 11.60 14.79
CA GLY A 81 -6.16 12.79 14.79
C GLY A 81 -4.75 12.55 15.37
N ASN A 82 -4.42 11.32 15.76
CA ASN A 82 -3.12 10.96 16.33
C ASN A 82 -2.37 9.89 15.51
N GLU A 83 -2.84 9.57 14.31
CA GLU A 83 -2.28 8.50 13.47
C GLU A 83 -0.88 8.83 12.95
N PHE A 84 -0.54 10.12 12.89
CA PHE A 84 0.76 10.60 12.46
C PHE A 84 1.40 11.43 13.57
N PRO A 85 2.60 11.05 14.07
CA PRO A 85 3.27 11.82 15.12
C PRO A 85 3.73 13.19 14.60
N ARG A 86 4.18 13.24 13.34
CA ARG A 86 4.73 14.43 12.67
C ARG A 86 4.45 14.40 11.17
N LEU A 87 4.70 15.54 10.51
CA LEU A 87 4.81 15.62 9.06
C LEU A 87 6.21 15.19 8.59
N ALA A 88 6.30 14.43 7.51
CA ALA A 88 7.53 14.12 6.81
C ALA A 88 7.32 14.24 5.30
N VAL A 89 8.07 15.13 4.65
CA VAL A 89 8.07 15.29 3.19
C VAL A 89 9.48 15.05 2.67
N GLN A 90 9.64 14.01 1.85
CA GLN A 90 10.95 13.55 1.37
C GLN A 90 10.98 13.51 -0.16
N ALA A 91 12.10 13.96 -0.72
CA ALA A 91 12.46 13.66 -2.09
C ALA A 91 13.21 12.33 -2.12
N LYS A 92 12.87 11.47 -3.07
CA LYS A 92 13.45 10.14 -3.27
C LYS A 92 13.65 9.89 -4.77
N ASP A 93 14.54 8.98 -5.11
CA ASP A 93 14.80 8.60 -6.50
C ASP A 93 13.61 7.82 -7.09
N GLU A 94 12.95 7.01 -6.27
CA GLU A 94 11.77 6.25 -6.64
C GLU A 94 10.55 6.67 -5.81
N LEU A 95 9.37 6.67 -6.44
CA LEU A 95 8.12 6.92 -5.73
C LEU A 95 7.70 5.77 -4.82
N VAL A 96 8.13 4.56 -5.20
CA VAL A 96 8.04 3.29 -4.48
C VAL A 96 9.33 2.55 -4.81
N ALA A 97 10.13 2.15 -3.82
CA ALA A 97 11.43 1.57 -4.15
C ALA A 97 11.27 0.12 -4.63
N PHE A 98 11.29 -0.07 -5.95
CA PHE A 98 11.46 -1.38 -6.57
C PHE A 98 12.95 -1.69 -6.77
N GLY A 99 13.84 -0.77 -6.42
CA GLY A 99 15.30 -0.95 -6.40
C GLY A 99 15.97 -0.61 -7.72
N ASP A 100 15.21 -0.20 -8.72
CA ASP A 100 15.70 0.22 -10.02
C ASP A 100 14.71 1.23 -10.63
N PRO A 101 15.02 2.55 -10.60
CA PRO A 101 14.18 3.59 -11.18
C PRO A 101 13.89 3.40 -12.67
N SER A 102 14.74 2.68 -13.40
CA SER A 102 14.61 2.48 -14.85
C SER A 102 13.56 1.41 -15.22
N VAL A 103 13.05 0.67 -14.23
CA VAL A 103 12.02 -0.36 -14.41
C VAL A 103 10.73 0.20 -14.97
N ILE A 104 10.43 1.47 -14.72
CA ILE A 104 9.23 2.12 -15.24
C ILE A 104 9.55 3.30 -16.13
N LYS A 105 8.64 3.57 -17.07
CA LYS A 105 8.59 4.83 -17.81
C LYS A 105 7.32 5.56 -17.44
N VAL A 106 7.43 6.83 -17.10
CA VAL A 106 6.29 7.66 -16.69
C VAL A 106 6.11 8.80 -17.69
N ASN A 107 4.87 9.01 -18.14
CA ASN A 107 4.49 10.18 -18.92
C ASN A 107 3.38 10.96 -18.20
N LYS A 108 2.84 11.99 -18.86
CA LYS A 108 1.78 12.85 -18.31
C LYS A 108 0.50 12.10 -17.92
N ASP A 109 0.27 10.91 -18.46
CA ASP A 109 -0.93 10.09 -18.24
C ASP A 109 -0.69 8.94 -17.24
N GLY A 110 0.56 8.72 -16.80
CA GLY A 110 0.91 7.73 -15.78
C GLY A 110 2.07 6.82 -16.17
N VAL A 111 2.11 5.63 -15.58
CA VAL A 111 3.08 4.57 -15.92
C VAL A 111 2.72 3.98 -17.29
N ILE A 112 3.72 3.82 -18.15
CA ILE A 112 3.60 3.20 -19.48
C ILE A 112 3.79 1.69 -19.34
N GLY A 113 2.98 0.91 -20.05
CA GLY A 113 3.12 -0.55 -20.09
C GLY A 113 2.53 -1.29 -18.88
N GLY A 114 1.81 -0.58 -18.00
CA GLY A 114 1.09 -1.18 -16.88
C GLY A 114 -0.13 -1.99 -17.31
N GLY A 115 -0.60 -2.85 -16.39
CA GLY A 115 -1.81 -3.64 -16.56
C GLY A 115 -3.08 -2.80 -16.61
N LYS A 116 -4.14 -3.36 -17.18
CA LYS A 116 -5.43 -2.67 -17.32
C LYS A 116 -6.09 -2.44 -15.96
N HIS A 117 -6.49 -1.21 -15.68
CA HIS A 117 -7.22 -0.87 -14.46
C HIS A 117 -8.65 -1.45 -14.48
N LEU A 118 -8.98 -2.20 -13.43
CA LEU A 118 -10.33 -2.68 -13.17
C LEU A 118 -10.93 -1.90 -12.01
N LYS A 119 -12.14 -1.35 -12.21
CA LYS A 119 -12.90 -0.82 -11.08
C LYS A 119 -13.31 -1.98 -10.18
N PRO A 120 -13.62 -1.73 -8.90
CA PRO A 120 -14.05 -2.80 -8.00
C PRO A 120 -15.21 -3.67 -8.53
N TYR A 121 -16.12 -3.10 -9.32
CA TYR A 121 -17.20 -3.87 -9.97
C TYR A 121 -16.70 -4.77 -11.09
N ASP A 122 -15.76 -4.29 -11.91
CA ASP A 122 -15.20 -5.06 -13.01
C ASP A 122 -14.38 -6.25 -12.48
N VAL A 123 -13.79 -6.12 -11.28
CA VAL A 123 -13.14 -7.25 -10.57
C VAL A 123 -14.15 -8.34 -10.23
N GLN A 124 -15.31 -7.97 -9.65
CA GLN A 124 -16.36 -8.95 -9.32
C GLN A 124 -16.87 -9.63 -10.59
N LYS A 125 -17.16 -8.83 -11.62
CA LYS A 125 -17.65 -9.33 -12.91
C LYS A 125 -16.64 -10.29 -13.56
N LEU A 126 -15.35 -9.96 -13.55
CA LEU A 126 -14.31 -10.84 -14.09
C LEU A 126 -14.29 -12.20 -13.39
N VAL A 127 -14.42 -12.21 -12.05
CA VAL A 127 -14.47 -13.45 -11.26
C VAL A 127 -15.77 -14.22 -11.47
N GLU A 128 -16.90 -13.52 -11.61
CA GLU A 128 -18.19 -14.15 -11.95
C GLU A 128 -18.14 -14.83 -13.32
N GLU A 129 -17.44 -14.24 -14.30
CA GLU A 129 -17.35 -14.75 -15.68
C GLU A 129 -16.31 -15.88 -15.83
N ARG A 130 -15.18 -15.79 -15.12
CA ARG A 130 -14.00 -16.66 -15.33
C ARG A 130 -13.69 -17.59 -14.16
N GLY A 131 -14.33 -17.39 -13.01
CA GLY A 131 -14.18 -18.26 -11.83
C GLY A 131 -12.73 -18.38 -11.36
N ASP A 132 -12.31 -19.62 -11.11
CA ASP A 132 -10.99 -19.97 -10.56
C ASP A 132 -9.82 -19.77 -11.55
N GLU A 133 -10.09 -19.37 -12.80
CA GLU A 133 -9.02 -18.93 -13.71
C GLU A 133 -8.39 -17.61 -13.27
N VAL A 134 -9.16 -16.76 -12.57
CA VAL A 134 -8.71 -15.44 -12.13
C VAL A 134 -7.77 -15.57 -10.95
N VAL A 135 -6.55 -15.11 -11.13
CA VAL A 135 -5.51 -15.18 -10.10
C VAL A 135 -5.32 -13.81 -9.47
N PHE A 136 -5.66 -13.69 -8.20
CA PHE A 136 -5.29 -12.51 -7.42
C PHE A 136 -3.82 -12.59 -7.02
N PHE A 137 -3.05 -11.55 -7.30
CA PHE A 137 -1.63 -11.47 -6.97
C PHE A 137 -1.38 -10.29 -6.03
N ASP A 138 -0.92 -10.60 -4.81
CA ASP A 138 -0.72 -9.58 -3.78
C ASP A 138 0.56 -8.78 -4.06
N GLY A 139 0.39 -7.51 -4.42
CA GLY A 139 1.46 -6.54 -4.63
C GLY A 139 1.87 -5.83 -3.35
N ARG A 140 1.75 -6.50 -2.21
CA ARG A 140 2.15 -6.00 -0.88
C ARG A 140 3.27 -6.82 -0.27
N ASN A 141 3.85 -6.33 0.82
CA ASN A 141 4.82 -7.11 1.58
C ASN A 141 4.10 -8.29 2.24
N ALA A 142 4.76 -9.45 2.36
CA ALA A 142 4.12 -10.69 2.80
C ALA A 142 3.43 -10.58 4.17
N PHE A 143 3.97 -9.77 5.09
CA PHE A 143 3.37 -9.55 6.40
C PHE A 143 1.97 -8.89 6.31
N GLU A 144 1.74 -8.02 5.32
CA GLU A 144 0.46 -7.31 5.15
C GLU A 144 -0.68 -8.30 4.80
N ALA A 145 -0.33 -9.42 4.17
CA ALA A 145 -1.28 -10.48 3.80
C ALA A 145 -1.67 -11.38 4.99
N LYS A 146 -0.92 -11.35 6.10
CA LYS A 146 -1.22 -12.16 7.30
C LYS A 146 -2.58 -11.79 7.91
N ILE A 147 -2.99 -10.52 7.82
CA ILE A 147 -4.22 -10.04 8.48
C ILE A 147 -5.37 -9.76 7.52
N GLY A 148 -5.11 -9.72 6.22
CA GLY A 148 -6.15 -9.58 5.21
C GLY A 148 -5.60 -9.77 3.81
N LYS A 149 -6.38 -10.41 2.92
CA LYS A 149 -6.00 -10.70 1.53
C LYS A 149 -7.25 -11.00 0.70
N PHE A 150 -7.11 -10.94 -0.63
CA PHE A 150 -8.14 -11.53 -1.50
C PHE A 150 -8.14 -13.06 -1.35
N LYS A 151 -9.33 -13.66 -1.40
CA LYS A 151 -9.49 -15.11 -1.33
C LYS A 151 -8.65 -15.80 -2.40
N ASN A 152 -7.93 -16.86 -2.01
CA ASN A 152 -7.02 -17.63 -2.87
C ASN A 152 -5.90 -16.81 -3.54
N ALA A 153 -5.58 -15.61 -3.05
CA ALA A 153 -4.51 -14.80 -3.61
C ALA A 153 -3.15 -15.48 -3.48
N VAL A 154 -2.34 -15.37 -4.53
CA VAL A 154 -0.91 -15.64 -4.51
C VAL A 154 -0.26 -14.57 -3.64
N ILE A 155 0.42 -15.01 -2.58
CA ILE A 155 1.22 -14.15 -1.69
C ILE A 155 2.69 -14.35 -2.06
N PRO A 156 3.35 -13.35 -2.68
CA PRO A 156 4.75 -13.45 -3.03
C PRO A 156 5.65 -13.45 -1.81
N ASP A 157 6.83 -14.07 -1.90
CA ASP A 157 7.79 -14.11 -0.80
C ASP A 157 8.65 -12.85 -0.78
N VAL A 158 7.99 -11.70 -0.64
CA VAL A 158 8.58 -10.38 -0.69
C VAL A 158 8.54 -9.74 0.69
N THR A 159 9.71 -9.35 1.19
CA THR A 159 9.83 -8.61 2.46
C THR A 159 9.62 -7.12 2.22
N THR A 160 10.15 -6.62 1.10
CA THR A 160 10.02 -5.22 0.65
C THR A 160 9.64 -5.14 -0.82
N SER A 161 9.26 -3.94 -1.27
CA SER A 161 8.88 -3.75 -2.69
C SER A 161 10.05 -3.97 -3.66
N ARG A 162 11.30 -3.84 -3.18
CA ARG A 162 12.52 -4.11 -3.95
C ARG A 162 12.65 -5.57 -4.37
N ASP A 163 12.03 -6.48 -3.62
CA ASP A 163 12.13 -7.91 -3.86
C ASP A 163 11.28 -8.34 -5.09
N PHE A 164 10.24 -7.57 -5.45
CA PHE A 164 9.29 -7.95 -6.51
C PHE A 164 9.96 -8.19 -7.86
N VAL A 165 10.92 -7.35 -8.27
CA VAL A 165 11.56 -7.51 -9.59
C VAL A 165 12.28 -8.85 -9.67
N LYS A 166 13.03 -9.20 -8.63
CA LYS A 166 13.74 -10.48 -8.53
C LYS A 166 12.75 -11.64 -8.43
N GLU A 167 11.72 -11.49 -7.61
CA GLU A 167 10.72 -12.52 -7.33
C GLU A 167 9.92 -12.88 -8.61
N ILE A 168 9.53 -11.88 -9.42
CA ILE A 168 8.89 -12.11 -10.73
C ILE A 168 9.85 -12.73 -11.74
N LYS A 169 11.10 -12.26 -11.81
CA LYS A 169 12.13 -12.79 -12.73
C LYS A 169 12.63 -14.19 -12.38
N SER A 170 12.33 -14.70 -11.18
CA SER A 170 12.80 -16.00 -10.69
C SER A 170 12.25 -17.21 -11.47
N GLY A 171 11.16 -17.04 -12.22
CA GLY A 171 10.45 -18.12 -12.89
C GLY A 171 9.39 -18.83 -12.02
N LYS A 172 9.33 -18.52 -10.72
CA LYS A 172 8.38 -19.13 -9.75
C LYS A 172 6.92 -19.02 -10.18
N TYR A 173 6.58 -17.98 -10.94
CA TYR A 173 5.21 -17.65 -11.36
C TYR A 173 4.96 -17.91 -12.85
N ASP A 174 5.84 -18.62 -13.54
CA ASP A 174 5.72 -18.83 -15.00
C ASP A 174 4.45 -19.57 -15.40
N HIS A 175 3.96 -20.46 -14.53
CA HIS A 175 2.68 -21.17 -14.68
C HIS A 175 1.44 -20.25 -14.63
N LEU A 176 1.61 -18.96 -14.31
CA LEU A 176 0.56 -17.95 -14.28
C LEU A 176 0.58 -17.02 -15.51
N LYS A 177 1.60 -17.11 -16.40
CA LYS A 177 1.79 -16.18 -17.53
C LYS A 177 0.62 -16.16 -18.52
N ASP A 178 -0.08 -17.28 -18.65
CA ASP A 178 -1.25 -17.43 -19.54
C ASP A 178 -2.59 -17.20 -18.82
N LYS A 179 -2.58 -16.91 -17.52
CA LYS A 179 -3.81 -16.70 -16.72
C LYS A 179 -4.15 -15.21 -16.61
N PRO A 180 -5.44 -14.87 -16.41
CA PRO A 180 -5.84 -13.52 -16.02
C PRO A 180 -5.35 -13.22 -14.59
N VAL A 181 -4.35 -12.36 -14.46
CA VAL A 181 -3.77 -11.97 -13.18
C VAL A 181 -4.28 -10.59 -12.75
N VAL A 182 -4.93 -10.52 -11.59
CA VAL A 182 -5.40 -9.27 -10.97
C VAL A 182 -4.46 -8.90 -9.84
N THR A 183 -3.58 -7.93 -10.09
CA THR A 183 -2.69 -7.37 -9.08
C THR A 183 -3.44 -6.38 -8.18
N TYR A 184 -3.08 -6.36 -6.89
CA TYR A 184 -3.67 -5.42 -5.94
C TYR A 184 -2.68 -5.03 -4.85
N CYS A 185 -2.88 -3.85 -4.26
CA CYS A 185 -2.17 -3.41 -3.07
C CYS A 185 -3.07 -2.44 -2.30
N THR A 186 -2.59 -1.84 -1.21
CA THR A 186 -3.37 -0.95 -0.33
C THR A 186 -4.11 0.15 -1.09
N GLY A 187 -3.37 1.00 -1.81
CA GLY A 187 -3.90 2.18 -2.49
C GLY A 187 -3.83 2.14 -4.02
N GLY A 188 -3.11 1.17 -4.60
CA GLY A 188 -2.90 1.00 -6.05
C GLY A 188 -1.47 1.28 -6.52
N ILE A 189 -0.69 2.12 -5.84
CA ILE A 189 0.60 2.62 -6.34
C ILE A 189 1.63 1.53 -6.69
N ARG A 190 1.75 0.46 -5.88
CA ARG A 190 2.67 -0.65 -6.15
C ARG A 190 2.27 -1.43 -7.41
N CYS A 191 0.98 -1.52 -7.71
CA CYS A 191 0.46 -2.25 -8.86
C CYS A 191 0.77 -1.56 -10.18
N GLU A 192 0.94 -0.24 -10.18
CA GLU A 192 1.36 0.50 -11.38
C GLU A 192 2.74 0.03 -11.87
N ILE A 193 3.64 -0.30 -10.93
CA ILE A 193 4.98 -0.80 -11.21
C ILE A 193 4.96 -2.31 -11.40
N LEU A 194 4.37 -3.04 -10.45
CA LEU A 194 4.32 -4.51 -10.47
C LEU A 194 3.68 -5.04 -11.76
N SER A 195 2.56 -4.45 -12.20
CA SER A 195 1.89 -4.92 -13.41
C SER A 195 2.73 -4.70 -14.67
N ALA A 196 3.46 -3.58 -14.76
CA ALA A 196 4.41 -3.34 -15.84
C ALA A 196 5.55 -4.37 -15.82
N VAL A 197 6.13 -4.64 -14.65
CA VAL A 197 7.15 -5.68 -14.47
C VAL A 197 6.63 -7.05 -14.90
N MET A 198 5.40 -7.41 -14.54
CA MET A 198 4.81 -8.69 -14.94
C MET A 198 4.64 -8.79 -16.47
N ILE A 199 4.11 -7.73 -17.11
CA ILE A 199 3.94 -7.69 -18.57
C ILE A 199 5.29 -7.83 -19.28
N ASP A 200 6.30 -7.08 -18.85
CA ASP A 200 7.66 -7.15 -19.40
C ASP A 200 8.31 -8.54 -19.22
N ASN A 201 7.83 -9.34 -18.25
CA ASN A 201 8.29 -10.70 -17.99
C ASN A 201 7.37 -11.78 -18.59
N GLY A 202 6.48 -11.41 -19.52
CA GLY A 202 5.74 -12.35 -20.36
C GLY A 202 4.37 -12.77 -19.82
N PHE A 203 3.83 -12.08 -18.81
CA PHE A 203 2.43 -12.26 -18.42
C PHE A 203 1.51 -11.60 -19.45
N LYS A 204 0.56 -12.38 -19.99
CA LYS A 204 -0.23 -11.97 -21.16
C LYS A 204 -1.46 -11.14 -20.79
N GLU A 205 -2.09 -11.43 -19.66
CA GLU A 205 -3.34 -10.79 -19.23
C GLU A 205 -3.20 -10.28 -17.80
N VAL A 206 -2.70 -9.06 -17.65
CA VAL A 206 -2.47 -8.42 -16.34
C VAL A 206 -3.43 -7.26 -16.12
N TYR A 207 -4.12 -7.31 -14.99
CA TYR A 207 -5.01 -6.30 -14.48
C TYR A 207 -4.50 -5.72 -13.16
N GLN A 208 -4.99 -4.54 -12.82
CA GLN A 208 -4.75 -3.93 -11.50
C GLN A 208 -6.03 -3.31 -10.94
N ILE A 209 -6.27 -3.46 -9.64
CA ILE A 209 -7.47 -2.90 -9.01
C ILE A 209 -7.32 -1.38 -8.87
N GLU A 210 -8.18 -0.63 -9.57
CA GLU A 210 -8.21 0.83 -9.52
C GLU A 210 -8.49 1.31 -8.08
N GLY A 211 -7.55 2.05 -7.52
CA GLY A 211 -7.62 2.54 -6.14
C GLY A 211 -7.34 1.49 -5.06
N GLY A 212 -6.92 0.28 -5.44
CA GLY A 212 -6.47 -0.78 -4.55
C GLY A 212 -7.55 -1.33 -3.61
N ILE A 213 -7.08 -2.02 -2.57
CA ILE A 213 -7.92 -2.60 -1.51
C ILE A 213 -8.77 -1.52 -0.85
N ALA A 214 -8.22 -0.31 -0.64
CA ALA A 214 -8.93 0.80 -0.02
C ALA A 214 -10.25 1.15 -0.73
N LYS A 215 -10.27 1.16 -2.07
CA LYS A 215 -11.48 1.44 -2.85
C LYS A 215 -12.38 0.21 -2.97
N TYR A 216 -11.80 -0.98 -3.15
CA TYR A 216 -12.56 -2.23 -3.23
C TYR A 216 -13.31 -2.53 -1.93
N GLY A 217 -12.60 -2.53 -0.80
CA GLY A 217 -13.16 -2.83 0.51
C GLY A 217 -14.19 -1.81 0.98
N LYS A 218 -14.03 -0.52 0.65
CA LYS A 218 -15.08 0.48 0.91
C LYS A 218 -16.39 0.19 0.17
N LYS A 219 -16.31 -0.44 -1.00
CA LYS A 219 -17.48 -0.75 -1.82
C LYS A 219 -18.14 -2.08 -1.42
N TYR A 220 -17.36 -3.12 -1.22
CA TYR A 220 -17.88 -4.48 -1.00
C TYR A 220 -17.75 -4.97 0.44
N GLY A 221 -16.85 -4.40 1.23
CA GLY A 221 -16.53 -4.89 2.58
C GLY A 221 -16.34 -6.39 2.60
N ASP A 222 -16.95 -7.04 3.58
CA ASP A 222 -16.89 -8.50 3.78
C ASP A 222 -17.86 -9.28 2.90
N LYS A 223 -18.64 -8.60 2.02
CA LYS A 223 -19.47 -9.26 1.00
C LYS A 223 -18.72 -9.50 -0.30
N GLY A 224 -17.50 -8.97 -0.41
CA GLY A 224 -16.64 -9.13 -1.57
C GLY A 224 -15.71 -10.33 -1.47
N LEU A 225 -14.69 -10.30 -2.33
CA LEU A 225 -13.61 -11.30 -2.39
C LEU A 225 -12.47 -11.02 -1.40
N TRP A 226 -12.53 -9.88 -0.71
CA TRP A 226 -11.56 -9.48 0.31
C TRP A 226 -11.91 -10.15 1.63
N GLU A 227 -10.92 -10.77 2.27
CA GLU A 227 -11.04 -11.35 3.60
C GLU A 227 -10.11 -10.62 4.57
N GLY A 228 -10.62 -10.27 5.75
CA GLY A 228 -9.85 -9.71 6.86
C GLY A 228 -9.63 -8.21 6.84
N SER A 229 -8.55 -7.78 7.47
CA SER A 229 -8.25 -6.38 7.79
C SER A 229 -7.21 -5.82 6.83
N LEU A 230 -7.37 -4.58 6.41
CA LEU A 230 -6.38 -3.88 5.60
C LEU A 230 -5.28 -3.32 6.50
N TYR A 231 -4.03 -3.76 6.29
CA TYR A 231 -2.88 -3.14 6.92
C TYR A 231 -2.69 -1.69 6.44
N THR A 232 -2.35 -0.79 7.37
CA THR A 232 -2.11 0.64 7.11
C THR A 232 -0.77 1.09 7.70
N PHE A 233 -0.08 1.98 7.00
CA PHE A 233 1.26 2.48 7.37
C PHE A 233 1.17 3.73 8.28
N ASP A 234 0.20 3.74 9.17
CA ASP A 234 -0.05 4.81 10.14
C ASP A 234 -0.45 4.21 11.50
N GLY A 235 -0.69 5.06 12.50
CA GLY A 235 -0.94 4.62 13.88
C GLY A 235 -2.12 3.66 14.07
N ARG A 236 -2.98 3.48 13.06
CA ARG A 236 -4.08 2.49 13.12
C ARG A 236 -3.58 1.06 12.92
N MET A 237 -2.51 0.87 12.15
CA MET A 237 -1.91 -0.41 11.74
C MET A 237 -2.82 -1.39 10.98
N ALA A 238 -4.10 -1.51 11.35
CA ALA A 238 -5.10 -2.32 10.68
C ALA A 238 -6.44 -1.59 10.69
N ILE A 239 -7.15 -1.63 9.55
CA ILE A 239 -8.53 -1.13 9.43
C ILE A 239 -9.45 -2.24 8.91
N ASP A 240 -10.67 -2.26 9.42
CA ASP A 240 -11.72 -3.13 8.93
C ASP A 240 -12.68 -2.32 8.05
N PHE A 241 -13.19 -2.93 6.99
CA PHE A 241 -14.20 -2.29 6.15
C PHE A 241 -15.62 -2.41 6.72
N SER A 242 -15.84 -3.34 7.66
CA SER A 242 -17.09 -3.51 8.36
C SER A 242 -16.85 -4.17 9.73
N SER A 243 -17.84 -4.11 10.62
CA SER A 243 -17.81 -4.78 11.93
C SER A 243 -17.84 -6.31 11.84
N LYS A 244 -18.03 -6.88 10.64
CA LYS A 244 -18.08 -8.33 10.38
C LYS A 244 -16.78 -8.87 9.77
N ALA A 245 -15.72 -8.07 9.75
CA ALA A 245 -14.44 -8.49 9.19
C ALA A 245 -13.93 -9.76 9.90
N LYS A 246 -13.61 -10.78 9.10
CA LYS A 246 -13.07 -12.04 9.59
C LYS A 246 -11.65 -11.82 10.12
N VAL A 247 -11.34 -12.28 11.33
CA VAL A 247 -9.95 -12.29 11.80
C VAL A 247 -9.25 -13.51 11.22
N ILE A 248 -8.43 -13.31 10.19
CA ILE A 248 -7.68 -14.39 9.52
C ILE A 248 -6.22 -14.51 9.99
N GLY A 249 -5.72 -13.52 10.72
CA GLY A 249 -4.36 -13.56 11.24
C GLY A 249 -4.28 -14.40 12.51
N GLU A 250 -3.11 -14.98 12.72
CA GLU A 250 -2.83 -15.90 13.82
C GLU A 250 -1.65 -15.36 14.63
N CYS A 251 -1.78 -15.42 15.95
CA CYS A 251 -0.73 -14.98 16.87
C CYS A 251 0.50 -15.85 16.68
N GLU A 252 1.66 -15.24 16.41
CA GLU A 252 2.91 -15.96 16.17
C GLU A 252 3.41 -16.73 17.41
N ALA A 253 2.91 -16.41 18.60
CA ALA A 253 3.26 -17.09 19.85
C ALA A 253 2.31 -18.23 20.23
N CYS A 254 1.01 -18.15 19.89
CA CYS A 254 0.01 -19.10 20.39
C CYS A 254 -1.08 -19.51 19.39
N ASN A 255 -1.00 -19.03 18.14
CA ASN A 255 -1.98 -19.24 17.06
C ASN A 255 -3.40 -18.71 17.34
N ALA A 256 -3.61 -17.97 18.43
CA ALA A 256 -4.91 -17.32 18.68
C ALA A 256 -5.23 -16.28 17.58
N PRO A 257 -6.49 -16.14 17.15
CA PRO A 257 -6.87 -15.16 16.13
C PRO A 257 -6.48 -13.73 16.54
N THR A 258 -5.79 -13.02 15.66
CA THR A 258 -5.44 -11.61 15.87
C THR A 258 -5.19 -10.90 14.54
N LYS A 259 -5.29 -9.59 14.57
CA LYS A 259 -4.89 -8.68 13.48
C LYS A 259 -3.89 -7.62 13.94
N GLN A 260 -3.44 -7.72 15.19
CA GLN A 260 -2.66 -6.68 15.85
C GLN A 260 -1.17 -6.90 15.67
N PHE A 261 -0.54 -5.94 15.01
CA PHE A 261 0.90 -5.90 14.87
C PHE A 261 1.54 -5.10 16.00
N TYR A 262 2.73 -5.53 16.39
CA TYR A 262 3.57 -4.83 17.35
C TYR A 262 4.99 -4.75 16.80
N ASN A 263 5.71 -3.69 17.14
CA ASN A 263 7.16 -3.66 16.87
C ASN A 263 7.86 -4.75 17.68
N CYS A 264 8.85 -5.41 17.08
CA CYS A 264 9.74 -6.28 17.81
C CYS A 264 10.36 -5.56 19.01
N ALA A 265 10.52 -6.25 20.16
CA ALA A 265 11.10 -5.60 21.35
C ALA A 265 12.59 -5.29 21.20
N ARG A 266 13.30 -5.97 20.29
CA ARG A 266 14.71 -5.65 20.01
C ARG A 266 14.76 -4.35 19.23
N LYS A 267 15.34 -3.29 19.83
CA LYS A 267 15.43 -1.96 19.21
C LYS A 267 16.11 -1.93 17.83
N ALA A 268 17.05 -2.83 17.58
CA ALA A 268 17.71 -2.97 16.28
C ALA A 268 16.89 -3.77 15.25
N CYS A 269 15.79 -4.38 15.68
CA CYS A 269 14.86 -5.11 14.84
C CYS A 269 13.65 -4.23 14.57
N HIS A 270 13.40 -3.93 13.30
CA HIS A 270 12.29 -3.10 12.84
C HIS A 270 11.14 -3.92 12.26
N GLU A 271 11.18 -5.24 12.47
CA GLU A 271 10.13 -6.15 12.03
C GLU A 271 8.89 -6.06 12.91
N LEU A 272 7.74 -6.35 12.30
CA LEU A 272 6.47 -6.45 12.99
C LEU A 272 6.18 -7.90 13.38
N VAL A 273 5.72 -8.08 14.60
CA VAL A 273 5.19 -9.36 15.11
C VAL A 273 3.69 -9.28 15.23
N LEU A 274 2.99 -10.33 14.79
CA LEU A 274 1.55 -10.45 14.93
C LEU A 274 1.23 -11.17 16.25
N LEU A 275 0.66 -10.47 17.22
CA LEU A 275 0.40 -11.02 18.56
C LEU A 275 -1.06 -10.80 18.97
N CYS A 276 -1.63 -11.73 19.75
CA CYS A 276 -2.89 -11.48 20.45
C CYS A 276 -2.65 -10.58 21.66
N GLU A 277 -3.73 -10.05 22.24
CA GLU A 277 -3.64 -9.13 23.38
C GLU A 277 -2.84 -9.74 24.55
N ASP A 278 -3.10 -11.00 24.89
CA ASP A 278 -2.45 -11.67 26.02
C ASP A 278 -0.95 -11.90 25.75
N CYS A 279 -0.59 -12.41 24.57
CA CYS A 279 0.81 -12.59 24.20
C CYS A 279 1.57 -11.27 24.11
N SER A 280 0.91 -10.16 23.73
CA SER A 280 1.53 -8.83 23.69
C SER A 280 1.92 -8.29 25.07
N LYS A 281 1.39 -8.87 26.16
CA LYS A 281 1.75 -8.52 27.55
C LYS A 281 2.94 -9.34 28.08
N ILE A 282 3.35 -10.39 27.36
CA ILE A 282 4.45 -11.28 27.75
C ILE A 282 5.74 -10.84 27.04
N ASP A 283 6.78 -10.49 27.80
CA ASP A 283 8.02 -9.97 27.23
C ASP A 283 8.75 -10.97 26.33
N VAL A 284 8.72 -12.27 26.67
CA VAL A 284 9.37 -13.31 25.84
C VAL A 284 8.71 -13.46 24.47
N SER A 285 7.41 -13.20 24.34
CA SER A 285 6.70 -13.24 23.05
C SER A 285 7.10 -12.09 22.13
N LYS A 286 7.71 -11.03 22.67
CA LYS A 286 8.28 -9.93 21.88
C LYS A 286 9.77 -10.13 21.59
N SER A 287 10.37 -11.21 22.10
CA SER A 287 11.78 -11.50 21.85
C SER A 287 12.02 -11.68 20.34
N CYS A 288 13.17 -11.21 19.87
CA CYS A 288 13.46 -11.20 18.45
C CYS A 288 13.87 -12.59 17.98
N ILE A 289 13.00 -13.22 17.18
CA ILE A 289 13.31 -14.45 16.44
C ILE A 289 13.71 -14.20 14.98
N HIS A 290 13.70 -12.93 14.54
CA HIS A 290 14.03 -12.52 13.18
C HIS A 290 15.55 -12.54 12.94
N ASP A 291 15.95 -12.89 11.72
CA ASP A 291 17.34 -12.93 11.28
C ASP A 291 17.99 -11.53 11.38
N SER A 292 19.06 -11.44 12.18
CA SER A 292 19.72 -10.18 12.54
C SER A 292 20.63 -9.58 11.48
N ASN A 293 20.83 -10.26 10.34
CA ASN A 293 21.77 -9.83 9.29
C ASN A 293 21.16 -8.94 8.19
N ARG A 294 19.88 -8.60 8.28
CA ARG A 294 19.22 -7.77 7.27
C ARG A 294 19.45 -6.30 7.55
N ALA A 295 20.60 -5.77 7.12
CA ALA A 295 20.80 -4.33 7.01
C ALA A 295 19.88 -3.79 5.92
N PHE A 296 18.87 -3.00 6.28
CA PHE A 296 18.02 -2.30 5.30
C PHE A 296 17.81 -0.84 5.67
N ASP A 297 18.07 0.01 4.68
CA ASP A 297 17.61 1.39 4.64
C ASP A 297 16.07 1.42 4.63
N SER A 298 15.54 2.02 5.67
CA SER A 298 14.16 2.01 6.12
C SER A 298 13.15 2.40 5.02
N GLU A 299 12.56 1.41 4.36
CA GLU A 299 11.19 1.54 3.83
C GLU A 299 10.13 1.19 4.89
N MET A 300 10.53 0.63 6.03
CA MET A 300 9.60 0.21 7.07
C MET A 300 9.84 0.96 8.39
N ILE A 301 8.87 1.84 8.69
CA ILE A 301 8.34 2.17 10.02
C ILE A 301 9.29 2.91 10.98
N GLY A 302 8.96 4.18 11.23
CA GLY A 302 9.70 5.18 12.03
C GLY A 302 9.27 6.60 11.70
#